data_AF-A0A917K8L0-F1
#
_entry.id   AF-A0A917K8L0-F1
#
_cell.length_a   1.000
_cell.length_b   1.000
_cell.length_c   1.000
_cell.angle_alpha   90.00
_cell.angle_beta   90.00
_cell.angle_gamma   90.00
#
_symmetry.space_group_name_H-M   'P 1'
#
loop_
_entity.id
_entity.type
_entity.pdbx_description
1 polymer ?
#
loop_
_entity_poly.entity_id
_entity_poly.type
_entity_poly.pdbx_seq_one_letter_code
_entity_poly.pdbx_strand_id
1 'polypeptide(L)'
;MATDSITLIREGRAEAPPLAANMAGLSDDIARAAVLLAGGETGEALLLLRALPDKAASRAVAVETTLAATALDPEFLSLVAQADAARDARNFLQGEFLYWSALGLYRLHCGYITQYAHCLKEQGKWAEAEAHYRSALALGGPAADLHRHIAACAQARDEPPSLPMPVPQAADPIDLPPTLNDVLDLLALLLHRAPTGPAESLSLLRDCPRRRDVVLALVAQAAFTRANPDLMTLLAAER
;
A
#
# COMPACT_ATOMS: atom_id res chain seq x y z
N MET A 1 -51.05 28.03 -0.20
CA MET A 1 -49.65 27.94 -0.69
C MET A 1 -48.90 27.04 0.26
N ALA A 2 -48.60 25.83 -0.22
CA ALA A 2 -47.75 24.75 0.27
C ALA A 2 -47.55 24.56 1.80
N THR A 3 -48.23 23.52 2.31
CA THR A 3 -47.80 22.67 3.43
C THR A 3 -46.99 21.48 2.91
N ASP A 4 -46.04 21.05 3.74
CA ASP A 4 -45.55 19.68 3.99
C ASP A 4 -44.68 18.88 3.01
N SER A 5 -43.81 18.13 3.71
CA SER A 5 -43.28 16.79 3.40
C SER A 5 -41.80 16.69 3.00
N ILE A 6 -40.96 16.84 4.03
CA ILE A 6 -39.88 15.89 4.34
C ILE A 6 -40.39 14.47 4.08
N THR A 7 -39.75 13.73 3.17
CA THR A 7 -39.53 12.27 3.12
C THR A 7 -39.37 11.87 1.66
N LEU A 8 -38.17 11.45 1.25
CA LEU A 8 -37.87 10.42 0.23
C LEU A 8 -36.43 10.57 -0.31
N ILE A 9 -35.44 10.21 0.52
CA ILE A 9 -34.24 9.49 0.02
C ILE A 9 -33.87 8.47 1.11
N ARG A 10 -34.68 7.43 1.21
CA ARG A 10 -34.27 6.13 1.73
C ARG A 10 -34.34 5.19 0.55
N GLU A 11 -33.23 4.50 0.31
CA GLU A 11 -33.04 3.23 -0.42
C GLU A 11 -31.90 3.31 -1.43
N GLY A 12 -30.95 2.40 -1.27
CA GLY A 12 -29.73 2.30 -2.10
C GLY A 12 -28.41 2.24 -1.33
N ARG A 13 -28.39 1.95 -0.02
CA ARG A 13 -27.17 1.39 0.59
C ARG A 13 -27.19 -0.11 0.33
N ALA A 14 -26.37 -0.56 -0.62
CA ALA A 14 -25.87 -1.92 -0.55
C ALA A 14 -25.16 -2.03 0.82
N GLU A 15 -25.68 -2.89 1.69
CA GLU A 15 -25.03 -3.21 2.96
C GLU A 15 -23.68 -3.83 2.63
N ALA A 16 -22.61 -3.02 2.73
CA ALA A 16 -21.27 -3.56 2.86
C ALA A 16 -21.29 -4.51 4.07
N PRO A 17 -20.68 -5.70 3.98
CA PRO A 17 -20.62 -6.63 5.11
C PRO A 17 -20.06 -5.90 6.34
N PRO A 18 -20.53 -6.25 7.56
CA PRO A 18 -20.20 -5.49 8.75
C PRO A 18 -18.70 -5.55 9.03
N LEU A 19 -17.99 -4.45 8.75
CA LEU A 19 -16.58 -4.22 9.09
C LEU A 19 -16.25 -4.63 10.53
N ALA A 20 -17.21 -4.46 11.45
CA ALA A 20 -17.07 -4.80 12.87
C ALA A 20 -16.87 -6.31 13.14
N ALA A 21 -17.52 -7.21 12.38
CA ALA A 21 -17.39 -8.65 12.62
C ALA A 21 -16.02 -9.18 12.16
N ASN A 22 -15.51 -8.67 11.04
CA ASN A 22 -14.17 -9.03 10.55
C ASN A 22 -13.05 -8.45 11.43
N MET A 23 -13.25 -7.26 12.00
CA MET A 23 -12.33 -6.69 12.98
C MET A 23 -12.32 -7.46 14.30
N ALA A 24 -13.46 -7.98 14.75
CA ALA A 24 -13.52 -8.78 15.96
C ALA A 24 -12.68 -10.06 15.85
N GLY A 25 -12.80 -10.81 14.76
CA GLY A 25 -12.00 -12.02 14.53
C GLY A 25 -10.49 -11.75 14.43
N LEU A 26 -10.08 -10.67 13.75
CA LEU A 26 -8.67 -10.29 13.67
C LEU A 26 -8.13 -9.77 15.01
N SER A 27 -8.97 -9.09 15.81
CA SER A 27 -8.63 -8.68 17.18
C SER A 27 -8.43 -9.89 18.08
N ASP A 28 -9.25 -10.94 17.95
CA ASP A 28 -9.08 -12.19 18.68
C ASP A 28 -7.78 -12.91 18.28
N ASP A 29 -7.44 -12.93 17.00
CA ASP A 29 -6.18 -13.50 16.52
C ASP A 29 -4.95 -12.70 17.02
N ILE A 30 -5.03 -11.37 17.11
CA ILE A 30 -4.00 -10.52 17.73
C ILE A 30 -3.84 -10.88 19.22
N ALA A 31 -4.94 -10.99 19.95
CA ALA A 31 -4.92 -11.37 21.37
C ALA A 31 -4.32 -12.77 21.56
N ARG A 32 -4.69 -13.73 20.70
CA ARG A 32 -4.13 -15.09 20.68
C ARG A 32 -2.63 -15.06 20.43
N ALA A 33 -2.15 -14.28 19.45
CA ALA A 33 -0.73 -14.14 19.19
C ALA A 33 0.03 -13.59 20.41
N ALA A 34 -0.55 -12.60 21.11
CA ALA A 34 0.04 -12.06 22.34
C ALA A 34 0.17 -13.13 23.44
N VAL A 35 -0.85 -13.99 23.61
CA VAL A 35 -0.80 -15.11 24.55
C VAL A 35 0.29 -16.12 24.17
N LEU A 36 0.41 -16.47 22.88
CA LEU A 36 1.45 -17.37 22.38
C LEU A 36 2.85 -16.81 22.64
N LEU A 37 3.06 -15.51 22.40
CA LEU A 37 4.32 -14.82 22.72
C LEU A 37 4.65 -14.90 24.21
N ALA A 38 3.68 -14.63 25.08
CA ALA A 38 3.86 -14.72 26.52
C ALA A 38 4.15 -16.16 27.00
N GLY A 39 3.63 -17.17 26.29
CA GLY A 39 3.88 -18.59 26.54
C GLY A 39 5.19 -19.12 25.97
N GLY A 40 5.94 -18.33 25.20
CA GLY A 40 7.20 -18.73 24.56
C GLY A 40 7.04 -19.40 23.19
N GLU A 41 5.81 -19.49 22.65
CA GLU A 41 5.49 -20.08 21.35
C GLU A 41 5.70 -19.06 20.22
N THR A 42 6.91 -18.50 20.14
CA THR A 42 7.22 -17.37 19.24
C THR A 42 6.99 -17.71 17.77
N GLY A 43 7.32 -18.92 17.33
CA GLY A 43 7.14 -19.32 15.92
C GLY A 43 5.69 -19.30 15.46
N GLU A 44 4.78 -19.87 16.25
CA GLU A 44 3.34 -19.88 15.93
C GLU A 44 2.77 -18.46 15.99
N ALA A 45 3.15 -17.67 17.00
CA ALA A 45 2.70 -16.29 17.13
C ALA A 45 3.10 -15.44 15.92
N LEU A 46 4.35 -15.52 15.47
CA LEU A 46 4.85 -14.76 14.32
C LEU A 46 4.19 -15.18 13.01
N LEU A 47 3.98 -16.50 12.80
CA LEU A 47 3.23 -16.99 11.64
C LEU A 47 1.80 -16.45 11.62
N LEU A 48 1.14 -16.42 12.79
CA LEU A 48 -0.20 -15.85 12.90
C LEU A 48 -0.17 -14.36 12.57
N LEU A 49 0.63 -13.56 13.28
CA LEU A 49 0.71 -12.09 13.13
C LEU A 49 0.98 -11.66 11.68
N ARG A 50 1.99 -12.26 11.04
CA ARG A 50 2.44 -11.87 9.68
C ARG A 50 1.42 -12.24 8.60
N ALA A 51 0.57 -13.24 8.84
CA ALA A 51 -0.48 -13.63 7.90
C ALA A 51 -1.77 -12.81 8.03
N LEU A 52 -1.98 -12.07 9.14
CA LEU A 52 -3.24 -11.37 9.38
C LEU A 52 -3.58 -10.30 8.33
N PRO A 53 -2.64 -9.45 7.86
CA PRO A 53 -2.96 -8.44 6.86
C PRO A 53 -3.52 -9.02 5.56
N ASP A 54 -3.08 -10.22 5.16
CA ASP A 54 -3.55 -10.87 3.93
C ASP A 54 -4.93 -11.52 4.10
N LYS A 55 -5.39 -11.75 5.34
CA LYS A 55 -6.75 -12.23 5.65
C LYS A 55 -7.78 -11.09 5.76
N ALA A 56 -7.33 -9.84 5.73
CA ALA A 56 -8.19 -8.69 5.92
C ALA A 56 -9.20 -8.52 4.77
N ALA A 57 -10.46 -8.27 5.11
CA ALA A 57 -11.53 -8.08 4.14
C ALA A 57 -11.45 -6.75 3.36
N SER A 58 -10.63 -5.80 3.81
CA SER A 58 -10.42 -4.53 3.13
C SER A 58 -9.02 -4.00 3.39
N ARG A 59 -8.55 -3.07 2.56
CA ARG A 59 -7.26 -2.40 2.75
C ARG A 59 -7.18 -1.65 4.09
N ALA A 60 -8.27 -0.98 4.50
CA ALA A 60 -8.28 -0.24 5.76
C ALA A 60 -8.04 -1.18 6.95
N VAL A 61 -8.74 -2.31 6.97
CA VAL A 61 -8.54 -3.36 7.96
C VAL A 61 -7.13 -3.93 7.89
N ALA A 62 -6.61 -4.20 6.67
CA ALA A 62 -5.25 -4.71 6.50
C ALA A 62 -4.18 -3.77 7.08
N VAL A 63 -4.35 -2.46 6.88
CA VAL A 63 -3.46 -1.43 7.46
C VAL A 63 -3.57 -1.41 8.98
N GLU A 64 -4.78 -1.36 9.53
CA GLU A 64 -4.99 -1.36 10.98
C GLU A 64 -4.40 -2.60 11.65
N THR A 65 -4.68 -3.77 11.09
CA THR A 65 -4.13 -5.05 11.55
C THR A 65 -2.61 -5.09 11.42
N THR A 66 -2.04 -4.52 10.36
CA THR A 66 -0.58 -4.38 10.21
C THR A 66 0.01 -3.58 11.37
N LEU A 67 -0.58 -2.41 11.69
CA LEU A 67 -0.09 -1.57 12.78
C LEU A 67 -0.17 -2.31 14.12
N ALA A 68 -1.28 -2.99 14.39
CA ALA A 68 -1.43 -3.77 15.63
C ALA A 68 -0.44 -4.95 15.71
N ALA A 69 -0.25 -5.69 14.61
CA ALA A 69 0.67 -6.83 14.57
C ALA A 69 2.13 -6.42 14.77
N THR A 70 2.54 -5.31 14.15
CA THR A 70 3.91 -4.80 14.25
C THR A 70 4.30 -4.36 15.66
N ALA A 71 3.33 -3.96 16.49
CA ALA A 71 3.55 -3.63 17.89
C ALA A 71 3.90 -4.87 18.74
N LEU A 72 3.59 -6.07 18.26
CA LEU A 72 3.83 -7.33 18.96
C LEU A 72 4.99 -8.15 18.37
N ASP A 73 5.43 -7.86 17.16
CA ASP A 73 6.48 -8.62 16.47
C ASP A 73 7.89 -8.13 16.87
N PRO A 74 8.63 -8.87 17.73
CA PRO A 74 9.93 -8.43 18.22
C PRO A 74 11.01 -8.31 17.13
N GLU A 75 10.91 -9.10 16.05
CA GLU A 75 11.86 -9.02 14.93
C GLU A 75 11.66 -7.70 14.18
N PHE A 76 10.41 -7.36 13.90
CA PHE A 76 10.06 -6.09 13.27
C PHE A 76 10.52 -4.89 14.11
N LEU A 77 10.22 -4.90 15.42
CA LEU A 77 10.62 -3.83 16.34
C LEU A 77 12.15 -3.68 16.41
N SER A 78 12.88 -4.80 16.40
CA SER A 78 14.35 -4.78 16.39
C SER A 78 14.92 -4.18 15.10
N LEU A 79 14.38 -4.57 13.94
CA LEU A 79 14.82 -4.04 12.64
C LEU A 79 14.57 -2.53 12.55
N VAL A 80 13.39 -2.08 12.97
CA VAL A 80 13.04 -0.66 13.02
C VAL A 80 13.96 0.12 13.95
N ALA A 81 14.20 -0.35 15.17
CA ALA A 81 15.06 0.35 16.11
C ALA A 81 16.49 0.52 15.57
N GLN A 82 17.01 -0.50 14.89
CA GLN A 82 18.30 -0.43 14.21
C GLN A 82 18.27 0.52 13.01
N ALA A 83 17.18 0.52 12.23
CA ALA A 83 17.01 1.41 11.09
C ALA A 83 16.96 2.88 11.52
N ASP A 84 16.19 3.19 12.58
CA ASP A 84 16.10 4.51 13.19
C ASP A 84 17.48 4.97 13.67
N ALA A 85 18.22 4.11 14.39
CA ALA A 85 19.57 4.42 14.84
C ALA A 85 20.55 4.68 13.67
N ALA A 86 20.47 3.88 12.60
CA ALA A 86 21.28 4.08 11.40
C ALA A 86 20.94 5.40 10.70
N ARG A 87 19.65 5.73 10.55
CA ARG A 87 19.16 6.99 9.99
C ARG A 87 19.62 8.19 10.82
N ASP A 88 19.54 8.11 12.15
CA ASP A 88 19.96 9.18 13.06
C ASP A 88 21.48 9.40 13.00
N ALA A 89 22.25 8.34 12.78
CA ALA A 89 23.67 8.39 12.49
C ALA A 89 24.00 8.84 11.05
N ARG A 90 22.99 9.18 10.23
CA ARG A 90 23.10 9.50 8.80
C ARG A 90 23.70 8.38 7.93
N ASN A 91 23.68 7.14 8.43
CA ASN A 91 24.00 5.96 7.65
C ASN A 91 22.76 5.50 6.86
N PHE A 92 22.38 6.31 5.87
CA PHE A 92 21.13 6.11 5.12
C PHE A 92 21.09 4.81 4.32
N LEU A 93 22.24 4.30 3.87
CA LEU A 93 22.33 3.01 3.18
C LEU A 93 21.95 1.85 4.10
N GLN A 94 22.47 1.86 5.33
CA GLN A 94 22.10 0.84 6.33
C GLN A 94 20.65 1.01 6.77
N GLY A 95 20.19 2.25 6.97
CA GLY A 95 18.79 2.54 7.30
C GLY A 95 17.82 2.06 6.21
N GLU A 96 18.14 2.29 4.94
CA GLU A 96 17.39 1.77 3.79
C GLU A 96 17.26 0.25 3.86
N PHE A 97 18.38 -0.47 4.00
CA PHE A 97 18.37 -1.93 4.06
C PHE A 97 17.52 -2.47 5.24
N LEU A 98 17.64 -1.86 6.42
CA LEU A 98 16.93 -2.30 7.62
C LEU A 98 15.42 -2.01 7.54
N TYR A 99 15.02 -0.82 7.06
CA TYR A 99 13.61 -0.54 6.82
C TYR A 99 13.05 -1.42 5.69
N TRP A 100 13.81 -1.68 4.62
CA TRP A 100 13.39 -2.62 3.56
C TRP A 100 13.14 -4.01 4.13
N SER A 101 14.03 -4.49 5.00
CA SER A 101 13.87 -5.78 5.68
C SER A 101 12.62 -5.80 6.57
N ALA A 102 12.38 -4.75 7.34
CA ALA A 102 11.19 -4.62 8.20
C ALA A 102 9.89 -4.58 7.37
N LEU A 103 9.88 -3.84 6.27
CA LEU A 103 8.74 -3.75 5.36
C LEU A 103 8.50 -5.05 4.58
N GLY A 104 9.52 -5.91 4.47
CA GLY A 104 9.36 -7.28 3.99
C GLY A 104 8.49 -8.14 4.91
N LEU A 105 8.47 -7.86 6.22
CA LEU A 105 7.56 -8.50 7.17
C LEU A 105 6.15 -7.89 7.11
N TYR A 106 6.07 -6.56 6.98
CA TYR A 106 4.81 -5.81 7.05
C TYR A 106 4.73 -4.70 5.99
N ARG A 107 4.34 -5.10 4.78
CA ARG A 107 4.35 -4.25 3.57
C ARG A 107 3.37 -3.07 3.57
N LEU A 108 2.43 -3.02 4.52
CA LEU A 108 1.37 -1.99 4.58
C LEU A 108 1.61 -0.94 5.68
N HIS A 109 2.77 -0.95 6.35
CA HIS A 109 3.05 -0.02 7.43
C HIS A 109 3.43 1.39 6.91
N CYS A 110 2.44 2.28 6.74
CA CYS A 110 2.62 3.61 6.16
C CYS A 110 3.70 4.48 6.85
N GLY A 111 3.82 4.40 8.18
CA GLY A 111 4.85 5.09 8.95
C GLY A 111 6.27 4.72 8.51
N TYR A 112 6.62 3.44 8.52
CA TYR A 112 7.96 3.00 8.12
C TYR A 112 8.20 3.03 6.60
N ILE A 113 7.15 2.99 5.76
CA ILE A 113 7.29 3.34 4.34
C ILE A 113 7.78 4.79 4.18
N THR A 114 7.28 5.70 5.02
CA THR A 114 7.72 7.11 5.02
C THR A 114 9.18 7.24 5.46
N GLN A 115 9.58 6.52 6.50
CA GLN A 115 10.97 6.53 6.99
C GLN A 115 11.96 5.91 5.99
N TYR A 116 11.54 4.83 5.32
CA TYR A 116 12.28 4.24 4.21
C TYR A 116 12.46 5.24 3.07
N ALA A 117 11.39 5.94 2.69
CA ALA A 117 11.43 6.99 1.68
C ALA A 117 12.34 8.16 2.08
N HIS A 118 12.46 8.50 3.37
CA HIS A 118 13.45 9.48 3.83
C HIS A 118 14.87 9.00 3.57
N CYS A 119 15.20 7.74 3.86
CA CYS A 119 16.53 7.20 3.60
C CYS A 119 16.88 7.21 2.10
N LEU A 120 15.91 6.88 1.22
CA LEU A 120 16.08 6.97 -0.23
C LEU A 120 16.31 8.42 -0.69
N LYS A 121 15.50 9.34 -0.17
CA LYS A 121 15.58 10.77 -0.48
C LYS A 121 16.95 11.36 -0.10
N GLU A 122 17.46 11.05 1.09
CA GLU A 122 18.78 11.53 1.54
C GLU A 122 19.96 10.94 0.73
N GLN A 123 19.73 9.84 0.00
CA GLN A 123 20.69 9.26 -0.93
C GLN A 123 20.57 9.80 -2.37
N GLY A 124 19.61 10.70 -2.63
CA GLY A 124 19.35 11.22 -3.97
C GLY A 124 18.54 10.26 -4.87
N LYS A 125 17.96 9.18 -4.32
CA LYS A 125 17.06 8.27 -5.05
C LYS A 125 15.65 8.85 -5.10
N TRP A 126 15.51 10.01 -5.75
CA TRP A 126 14.31 10.85 -5.68
C TRP A 126 13.06 10.20 -6.26
N ALA A 127 13.20 9.41 -7.34
CA ALA A 127 12.06 8.74 -7.98
C ALA A 127 11.49 7.63 -7.09
N GLU A 128 12.35 6.79 -6.52
CA GLU A 128 11.98 5.77 -5.56
C GLU A 128 11.35 6.39 -4.31
N ALA A 129 11.98 7.44 -3.75
CA ALA A 129 11.45 8.13 -2.58
C ALA A 129 10.02 8.65 -2.83
N GLU A 130 9.77 9.30 -3.96
CA GLU A 130 8.43 9.79 -4.32
C GLU A 130 7.41 8.65 -4.44
N ALA A 131 7.78 7.53 -5.08
CA ALA A 131 6.92 6.36 -5.20
C ALA A 131 6.50 5.81 -3.83
N HIS A 132 7.41 5.80 -2.86
CA HIS A 132 7.11 5.39 -1.49
C HIS A 132 6.28 6.41 -0.72
N TYR A 133 6.51 7.73 -0.85
CA TYR A 133 5.64 8.74 -0.23
C TYR A 133 4.20 8.66 -0.77
N ARG A 134 4.02 8.44 -2.08
CA ARG A 134 2.69 8.20 -2.68
C ARG A 134 2.02 6.95 -2.12
N SER A 135 2.80 5.89 -1.92
CA SER A 135 2.31 4.64 -1.31
C SER A 135 1.88 4.86 0.15
N ALA A 136 2.67 5.58 0.94
CA ALA A 136 2.29 5.95 2.31
C ALA A 136 1.00 6.78 2.34
N LEU A 137 0.82 7.69 1.37
CA LEU A 137 -0.39 8.50 1.26
C LEU A 137 -1.61 7.64 0.91
N ALA A 138 -1.46 6.72 -0.05
CA ALA A 138 -2.49 5.76 -0.44
C ALA A 138 -2.91 4.81 0.70
N LEU A 139 -2.04 4.64 1.71
CA LEU A 139 -2.28 3.86 2.93
C LEU A 139 -2.76 4.71 4.12
N GLY A 140 -3.08 6.00 3.90
CA GLY A 140 -3.65 6.87 4.93
C GLY A 140 -2.63 7.65 5.76
N GLY A 141 -1.37 7.75 5.31
CA GLY A 141 -0.38 8.62 5.94
C GLY A 141 -0.78 10.11 5.91
N PRO A 142 -0.16 10.95 6.75
CA PRO A 142 -0.54 12.36 6.90
C PRO A 142 -0.29 13.18 5.64
N ALA A 143 -1.37 13.57 4.95
CA ALA A 143 -1.30 14.19 3.62
C ALA A 143 -0.46 15.46 3.55
N ALA A 144 -0.56 16.34 4.55
CA ALA A 144 0.20 17.59 4.58
C ALA A 144 1.73 17.36 4.58
N ASP A 145 2.21 16.35 5.32
CA ASP A 145 3.62 16.03 5.40
C ASP A 145 4.10 15.32 4.13
N LEU A 146 3.32 14.36 3.64
CA LEU A 146 3.65 13.60 2.44
C LEU A 146 3.62 14.46 1.18
N HIS A 147 2.69 15.42 1.05
CA HIS A 147 2.67 16.37 -0.05
C HIS A 147 3.93 17.23 -0.11
N ARG A 148 4.45 17.68 1.04
CA ARG A 148 5.73 18.42 1.11
C ARG A 148 6.88 17.58 0.61
N HIS A 149 6.93 16.31 0.99
CA HIS A 149 8.00 15.39 0.56
C HIS A 149 7.90 15.03 -0.93
N ILE A 150 6.69 14.78 -1.45
CA ILE A 150 6.45 14.54 -2.88
C ILE A 150 6.88 15.76 -3.70
N ALA A 151 6.51 16.96 -3.28
CA ALA A 151 6.90 18.19 -3.96
C ALA A 151 8.42 18.41 -3.95
N ALA A 152 9.09 18.12 -2.83
CA ALA A 152 10.54 18.21 -2.74
C ALA A 152 11.26 17.22 -3.69
N CYS A 153 10.74 15.99 -3.85
CA CYS A 153 11.31 15.02 -4.78
C CYS A 153 11.14 15.44 -6.25
N ALA A 154 10.00 16.03 -6.61
CA ALA A 154 9.77 16.58 -7.95
C ALA A 154 10.70 17.77 -8.23
N GLN A 155 10.85 18.69 -7.27
CA GLN A 155 11.75 19.83 -7.38
C GLN A 155 13.21 19.40 -7.57
N ALA A 156 13.67 18.39 -6.82
CA ALA A 156 15.04 17.87 -6.94
C ALA A 156 15.34 17.25 -8.31
N ARG A 157 14.30 16.97 -9.11
CA ARG A 157 14.38 16.43 -10.48
C ARG A 157 14.05 17.46 -11.56
N ASP A 158 13.88 18.74 -11.20
CA ASP A 158 13.41 19.82 -12.08
C ASP A 158 12.07 19.51 -12.78
N GLU A 159 11.17 18.82 -12.08
CA GLU A 159 9.84 18.47 -12.55
C GLU A 159 8.75 19.24 -11.79
N PRO A 160 7.62 19.57 -12.44
CA PRO A 160 6.50 20.18 -11.74
C PRO A 160 5.92 19.19 -10.71
N PRO A 161 5.64 19.64 -9.46
CA PRO A 161 5.05 18.77 -8.47
C PRO A 161 3.62 18.39 -8.88
N SER A 162 3.40 17.09 -9.09
CA SER A 162 2.06 16.54 -9.29
C SER A 162 1.58 15.96 -7.96
N LEU A 163 0.74 16.66 -7.21
CA LEU A 163 0.20 16.13 -5.96
C LEU A 163 -0.92 15.13 -6.24
N PRO A 164 -0.98 14.00 -5.52
CA PRO A 164 -2.08 13.06 -5.65
C PRO A 164 -3.41 13.76 -5.39
N MET A 165 -4.37 13.58 -6.31
CA MET A 165 -5.71 14.10 -6.10
C MET A 165 -6.37 13.36 -4.94
N PRO A 166 -7.16 14.04 -4.09
CA PRO A 166 -8.00 13.35 -3.11
C PRO A 166 -8.90 12.35 -3.83
N VAL A 167 -8.71 11.06 -3.58
CA VAL A 167 -9.62 10.04 -4.09
C VAL A 167 -10.81 10.00 -3.13
N PRO A 168 -12.06 10.16 -3.62
CA PRO A 168 -13.24 9.99 -2.79
C PRO A 168 -13.19 8.64 -2.08
N GLN A 169 -13.92 8.50 -0.97
CA GLN A 169 -14.02 7.23 -0.28
C GLN A 169 -14.52 6.16 -1.27
N ALA A 170 -13.60 5.32 -1.74
CA ALA A 170 -13.86 4.36 -2.79
C ALA A 170 -14.67 3.21 -2.19
N ALA A 171 -15.83 2.93 -2.80
CA ALA A 171 -16.66 1.80 -2.39
C ALA A 171 -16.02 0.45 -2.78
N ASP A 172 -15.26 0.43 -3.88
CA ASP A 172 -14.64 -0.77 -4.44
C ASP A 172 -13.12 -0.74 -4.21
N PRO A 173 -12.51 -1.86 -3.76
CA PRO A 173 -11.07 -2.00 -3.73
C PRO A 173 -10.36 -1.50 -4.99
N ILE A 174 -10.85 -1.79 -6.20
CA ILE A 174 -10.17 -1.42 -7.45
C ILE A 174 -10.15 0.11 -7.71
N ASP A 175 -10.99 0.87 -7.01
CA ASP A 175 -11.04 2.33 -7.06
C ASP A 175 -10.09 3.02 -6.08
N LEU A 176 -9.43 2.27 -5.19
CA LEU A 176 -8.47 2.84 -4.25
C LEU A 176 -7.22 3.38 -4.99
N PRO A 177 -6.54 4.42 -4.44
CA PRO A 177 -5.25 4.84 -4.94
C PRO A 177 -4.25 3.67 -4.98
N PRO A 178 -3.44 3.54 -6.05
CA PRO A 178 -2.43 2.50 -6.11
C PRO A 178 -1.28 2.80 -5.14
N THR A 179 -0.76 1.75 -4.52
CA THR A 179 0.55 1.72 -3.87
C THR A 179 1.59 1.20 -4.85
N LEU A 180 2.88 1.39 -4.55
CA LEU A 180 3.96 0.79 -5.32
C LEU A 180 3.81 -0.74 -5.39
N ASN A 181 3.41 -1.39 -4.29
CA ASN A 181 3.18 -2.83 -4.28
C ASN A 181 2.06 -3.23 -5.25
N ASP A 182 0.97 -2.47 -5.34
CA ASP A 182 -0.07 -2.75 -6.34
C ASP A 182 0.49 -2.65 -7.76
N VAL A 183 1.33 -1.64 -8.05
CA VAL A 183 1.95 -1.48 -9.36
C VAL A 183 2.89 -2.65 -9.69
N LEU A 184 3.71 -3.07 -8.72
CA LEU A 184 4.63 -4.20 -8.88
C LEU A 184 3.87 -5.51 -9.10
N ASP A 185 2.85 -5.78 -8.29
CA ASP A 185 2.00 -6.98 -8.39
C ASP A 185 1.27 -7.01 -9.74
N LEU A 186 0.73 -5.88 -10.19
CA LEU A 186 0.03 -5.78 -11.48
C LEU A 186 0.97 -5.92 -12.69
N LEU A 187 2.19 -5.40 -12.62
CA LEU A 187 3.22 -5.62 -13.65
C LEU A 187 3.59 -7.12 -13.73
N ALA A 188 3.79 -7.76 -12.58
CA ALA A 188 4.09 -9.18 -12.52
C ALA A 188 2.92 -10.05 -13.02
N LEU A 189 1.69 -9.71 -12.64
CA LEU A 189 0.50 -10.48 -13.00
C LEU A 189 0.13 -10.30 -14.47
N LEU A 190 0.09 -9.06 -14.97
CA LEU A 190 -0.45 -8.75 -16.30
C LEU A 190 0.61 -8.80 -17.40
N LEU A 191 1.87 -8.49 -17.09
CA LEU A 191 2.96 -8.43 -18.07
C LEU A 191 4.07 -9.46 -17.82
N HIS A 192 4.00 -10.26 -16.76
CA HIS A 192 5.00 -11.28 -16.38
C HIS A 192 6.43 -10.73 -16.27
N ARG A 193 6.56 -9.50 -15.76
CA ARG A 193 7.88 -8.86 -15.58
C ARG A 193 7.91 -7.90 -14.41
N ALA A 194 9.14 -7.62 -13.96
CA ALA A 194 9.43 -6.49 -13.09
C ALA A 194 9.31 -5.15 -13.85
N PRO A 195 9.20 -4.01 -13.14
CA PRO A 195 9.42 -2.71 -13.75
C PRO A 195 10.83 -2.62 -14.35
N THR A 196 10.92 -1.93 -15.48
CA THR A 196 12.18 -1.60 -16.17
C THR A 196 13.06 -0.62 -15.40
N GLY A 197 12.48 0.10 -14.44
CA GLY A 197 13.19 0.95 -13.49
C GLY A 197 12.21 1.79 -12.65
N PRO A 198 12.74 2.59 -11.70
CA PRO A 198 11.93 3.41 -10.80
C PRO A 198 10.99 4.39 -11.51
N ALA A 199 11.41 4.93 -12.66
CA ALA A 199 10.65 5.90 -13.43
C ALA A 199 9.33 5.33 -13.97
N GLU A 200 9.30 4.06 -14.37
CA GLU A 200 8.09 3.40 -14.85
C GLU A 200 7.04 3.30 -13.75
N SER A 201 7.43 2.78 -12.58
CA SER A 201 6.53 2.65 -11.43
C SER A 201 6.02 4.02 -10.97
N LEU A 202 6.89 5.04 -10.95
CA LEU A 202 6.49 6.38 -10.56
C LEU A 202 5.55 7.04 -11.57
N SER A 203 5.75 6.86 -12.88
CA SER A 203 4.82 7.34 -13.91
C SER A 203 3.43 6.72 -13.71
N LEU A 204 3.35 5.40 -13.50
CA LEU A 204 2.08 4.74 -13.20
C LEU A 204 1.42 5.33 -11.93
N LEU A 205 2.18 5.56 -10.85
CA LEU A 205 1.64 6.18 -9.62
C LEU A 205 1.26 7.66 -9.76
N ARG A 206 1.75 8.36 -10.79
CA ARG A 206 1.40 9.76 -11.08
C ARG A 206 0.17 9.84 -11.98
N ASP A 207 0.15 9.02 -13.01
CA ASP A 207 -0.79 9.11 -14.12
C ASP A 207 -2.08 8.30 -13.85
N CYS A 208 -2.00 7.30 -12.97
CA CYS A 208 -3.12 6.44 -12.60
C CYS A 208 -3.60 6.75 -11.17
N PRO A 209 -4.66 7.56 -10.98
CA PRO A 209 -5.14 7.91 -9.66
C PRO A 209 -5.76 6.72 -8.92
N ARG A 210 -6.15 5.65 -9.62
CA ARG A 210 -6.76 4.44 -9.04
C ARG A 210 -6.09 3.17 -9.55
N ARG A 211 -6.21 2.08 -8.80
CA ARG A 211 -5.71 0.75 -9.23
C ARG A 211 -6.28 0.31 -10.57
N ARG A 212 -7.56 0.57 -10.84
CA ARG A 212 -8.17 0.31 -12.16
C ARG A 212 -7.46 1.02 -13.30
N ASP A 213 -6.99 2.25 -13.07
CA ASP A 213 -6.33 3.03 -14.12
C ASP A 213 -4.98 2.41 -14.45
N VAL A 214 -4.27 1.87 -13.44
CA VAL A 214 -3.05 1.07 -13.64
C VAL A 214 -3.35 -0.18 -14.47
N VAL A 215 -4.39 -0.94 -14.12
CA VAL A 215 -4.79 -2.13 -14.89
C VAL A 215 -5.07 -1.77 -16.35
N LEU A 216 -5.87 -0.74 -16.60
CA LEU A 216 -6.21 -0.28 -17.94
C LEU A 216 -4.97 0.18 -18.71
N ALA A 217 -4.07 0.92 -18.06
CA ALA A 217 -2.82 1.37 -18.66
C ALA A 217 -1.90 0.20 -19.06
N LEU A 218 -1.83 -0.85 -18.23
CA LEU A 218 -1.02 -2.05 -18.51
C LEU A 218 -1.63 -2.92 -19.61
N VAL A 219 -2.95 -3.15 -19.57
CA VAL A 219 -3.68 -3.93 -20.59
C VAL A 219 -3.60 -3.29 -21.98
N ALA A 220 -3.54 -1.96 -22.05
CA ALA A 220 -3.39 -1.23 -23.30
C ALA A 220 -1.99 -1.37 -23.95
N GLN A 221 -1.00 -1.90 -23.23
CA GLN A 221 0.35 -2.08 -23.78
C GLN A 221 0.41 -3.27 -24.73
N ALA A 222 1.18 -3.14 -25.83
CA ALA A 222 1.45 -4.27 -26.72
C ALA A 222 2.16 -5.45 -26.01
N ALA A 223 2.82 -5.19 -24.88
CA ALA A 223 3.41 -6.23 -24.04
C ALA A 223 2.36 -7.16 -23.42
N PHE A 224 1.15 -6.66 -23.14
CA PHE A 224 0.07 -7.45 -22.53
C PHE A 224 -0.38 -8.59 -23.44
N THR A 225 -0.68 -8.29 -24.71
CA THR A 225 -1.05 -9.31 -25.71
C THR A 225 0.04 -10.37 -25.87
N ARG A 226 1.31 -9.96 -25.86
CA ARG A 226 2.45 -10.90 -25.94
C ARG A 226 2.60 -11.76 -24.69
N ALA A 227 2.32 -11.20 -23.52
CA ALA A 227 2.40 -11.91 -22.25
C ALA A 227 1.25 -12.90 -22.05
N ASN A 228 0.08 -12.66 -22.67
CA ASN A 228 -1.14 -13.42 -22.42
C ASN A 228 -1.76 -14.05 -23.69
N PRO A 229 -1.02 -14.84 -24.49
CA PRO A 229 -1.53 -15.39 -25.76
C PRO A 229 -2.77 -16.28 -25.59
N ASP A 230 -2.84 -17.06 -24.50
CA ASP A 230 -3.98 -17.94 -24.22
C ASP A 230 -5.25 -17.14 -23.92
N LEU A 231 -5.13 -16.08 -23.12
CA LEU A 231 -6.25 -15.17 -22.85
C LEU A 231 -6.74 -14.50 -24.13
N MET A 232 -5.83 -14.08 -25.01
CA MET A 232 -6.21 -13.47 -26.29
C MET A 232 -6.97 -14.47 -27.18
N THR A 233 -6.57 -15.74 -27.15
CA THR A 233 -7.25 -16.83 -27.87
C THR A 233 -8.67 -17.04 -27.34
N LEU A 234 -8.84 -17.07 -26.01
CA LEU A 234 -10.17 -17.20 -25.39
C LEU A 234 -11.09 -16.02 -25.76
N LEU A 235 -10.60 -14.79 -25.65
CA LEU A 235 -11.37 -13.59 -25.99
C LEU A 235 -11.73 -13.51 -27.48
N ALA A 236 -10.92 -14.10 -28.36
CA ALA A 236 -11.21 -14.19 -29.78
C ALA A 236 -12.27 -15.28 -30.09
N ALA A 237 -12.34 -16.34 -29.29
CA ALA A 237 -13.31 -17.43 -29.46
C ALA A 237 -14.72 -17.08 -28.96
N GLU A 238 -14.86 -16.08 -28.09
CA GLU A 238 -16.14 -15.57 -27.57
C GLU A 238 -16.79 -14.49 -28.45
N ARG A 239 -16.17 -14.13 -29.59
CA ARG A 239 -16.69 -13.17 -30.57
C ARG A 239 -17.29 -13.85 -31.78
#